data_AF-A0A358EGH6-F1
#
_entry.id   AF-A0A358EGH6-F1
#
_cell.length_a   1.000
_cell.length_b   1.000
_cell.length_c   1.000
_cell.angle_alpha   90.00
_cell.angle_beta   90.00
_cell.angle_gamma   90.00
#
_symmetry.space_group_name_H-M   'P 1'
#
loop_
_entity.id
_entity.type
_entity.pdbx_description
1 polymer ?
#
loop_
_entity_poly.entity_id
_entity_poly.type
_entity_poly.pdbx_seq_one_letter_code
_entity_poly.pdbx_strand_id
1 'polypeptide(L)'
;MPVERSEPVSAAVDVTALALEVVSEKTGYPVEMLDLDMEMEAGLGIDSIKQVEILSELQERLPGIPEIAPDELASLRTLRDVAEK
;
A
#
# COMPACT_ATOMS: atom_id res chain seq x y z
N MET A 1 -30.09 9.82 2.08
CA MET A 1 -29.39 8.53 1.97
C MET A 1 -28.30 8.53 3.03
N PRO A 2 -28.26 7.60 4.00
CA PRO A 2 -27.15 7.55 4.94
C PRO A 2 -26.42 6.20 4.83
N VAL A 3 -25.14 6.27 4.46
CA VAL A 3 -24.09 5.53 5.17
C VAL A 3 -22.85 6.42 5.19
N GLU A 4 -22.60 6.99 6.36
CA GLU A 4 -21.29 7.46 6.81
C GLU A 4 -20.27 6.30 6.74
N ARG A 5 -19.06 6.59 6.23
CA ARG A 5 -17.80 6.01 6.74
C ARG A 5 -16.96 7.24 7.11
N SER A 6 -16.94 7.61 8.40
CA SER A 6 -15.88 7.29 9.37
C SER A 6 -14.49 7.50 8.78
N GLU A 7 -13.56 8.28 9.30
CA GLU A 7 -13.41 9.21 10.43
C GLU A 7 -11.99 9.82 10.23
N PRO A 8 -11.57 10.86 10.97
CA PRO A 8 -10.39 11.66 10.60
C PRO A 8 -9.10 10.83 10.71
N VAL A 9 -8.30 10.81 9.64
CA VAL A 9 -6.94 10.28 9.66
C VAL A 9 -6.14 11.06 10.71
N SER A 10 -5.88 10.38 11.81
CA SER A 10 -5.08 10.84 12.94
C SER A 10 -3.67 11.16 12.44
N ALA A 11 -3.04 12.18 13.01
CA ALA A 11 -1.72 12.67 12.64
C ALA A 11 -0.58 11.73 13.08
N ALA A 12 -0.68 10.45 12.71
CA ALA A 12 0.34 9.42 12.86
C ALA A 12 0.49 8.75 11.50
N VAL A 13 1.24 9.38 10.60
CA VAL A 13 1.87 8.77 9.42
C VAL A 13 1.15 7.49 8.92
N ASP A 14 0.08 7.67 8.14
CA ASP A 14 -0.71 6.55 7.64
C ASP A 14 0.04 5.85 6.49
N VAL A 15 0.85 4.85 6.85
CA VAL A 15 1.53 3.97 5.89
C VAL A 15 0.52 3.34 4.93
N THR A 16 -0.68 3.01 5.42
CA THR A 16 -1.78 2.48 4.61
C THR A 16 -2.28 3.46 3.56
N ALA A 17 -2.50 4.73 3.92
CA ALA A 17 -2.94 5.75 2.96
C ALA A 17 -1.89 5.99 1.88
N LEU A 18 -0.63 6.03 2.29
CA LEU A 18 0.49 6.23 1.38
C LEU A 18 0.69 5.03 0.44
N ALA A 19 0.55 3.80 0.97
CA ALA A 19 0.63 2.58 0.16
C ALA A 19 -0.50 2.53 -0.86
N LEU A 20 -1.73 2.92 -0.47
CA LEU A 20 -2.87 3.03 -1.38
C LEU A 20 -2.62 4.09 -2.46
N GLU A 21 -2.08 5.26 -2.12
CA GLU A 21 -1.72 6.29 -3.11
C GLU A 21 -0.72 5.74 -4.13
N VAL A 22 0.40 5.17 -3.69
CA VAL A 22 1.42 4.68 -4.63
C VAL A 22 0.89 3.52 -5.46
N VAL A 23 0.10 2.61 -4.86
CA VAL A 23 -0.54 1.52 -5.62
C VAL A 23 -1.54 2.08 -6.64
N SER A 24 -2.31 3.10 -6.29
CA SER A 24 -3.18 3.81 -7.23
C SER A 24 -2.40 4.43 -8.38
N GLU A 25 -1.27 5.09 -8.11
CA GLU A 25 -0.41 5.66 -9.14
C GLU A 25 0.22 4.59 -10.05
N LYS A 26 0.62 3.44 -9.50
CA LYS A 26 1.28 2.35 -10.25
C LYS A 26 0.30 1.49 -11.06
N THR A 27 -0.95 1.37 -10.61
CA THR A 27 -1.97 0.50 -11.22
C THR A 27 -2.99 1.28 -12.03
N GLY A 28 -3.16 2.57 -11.75
CA GLY A 28 -4.19 3.42 -12.31
C GLY A 28 -5.58 3.21 -11.71
N TYR A 29 -5.72 2.33 -10.71
CA TYR A 29 -6.97 2.16 -9.98
C TYR A 29 -7.06 3.18 -8.85
N PRO A 30 -8.17 3.93 -8.74
CA PRO A 30 -8.33 4.88 -7.65
C PRO A 30 -8.38 4.13 -6.30
N VAL A 31 -7.88 4.77 -5.25
CA VAL A 31 -7.81 4.21 -3.88
C VAL A 31 -9.16 3.73 -3.33
N GLU A 32 -10.27 4.29 -3.83
CA GLU A 32 -11.63 3.87 -3.48
C GLU A 32 -12.04 2.52 -4.10
N MET A 33 -11.36 2.05 -5.15
CA MET A 33 -11.53 0.73 -5.76
C MET A 33 -10.46 -0.28 -5.33
N LEU A 34 -9.44 0.17 -4.61
CA LEU A 34 -8.38 -0.69 -4.09
C LEU A 34 -8.82 -1.25 -2.73
N ASP A 35 -8.82 -2.58 -2.61
CA ASP A 35 -9.08 -3.27 -1.36
C ASP A 35 -7.78 -3.82 -0.78
N LEU A 36 -7.63 -3.75 0.55
CA LEU A 36 -6.41 -4.22 1.21
C LEU A 36 -6.25 -5.75 1.10
N ASP A 37 -7.36 -6.46 0.94
CA ASP A 37 -7.41 -7.91 0.71
C ASP A 37 -7.17 -8.30 -0.77
N MET A 38 -7.03 -7.33 -1.70
CA MET A 38 -6.73 -7.66 -3.10
C MET A 38 -5.32 -8.22 -3.24
N GLU A 39 -5.20 -9.25 -4.08
CA GLU A 39 -3.90 -9.81 -4.44
C GLU A 39 -3.12 -8.80 -5.30
N MET A 40 -1.91 -8.47 -4.85
CA MET A 40 -1.02 -7.54 -5.53
C MET A 40 -0.65 -8.03 -6.93
N GLU A 41 -0.19 -9.27 -7.04
CA GLU A 41 0.33 -9.81 -8.29
C GLU A 41 -0.81 -10.20 -9.26
N ALA A 42 -1.82 -10.92 -8.77
CA ALA A 42 -2.92 -11.44 -9.59
C ALA A 42 -4.08 -10.46 -9.80
N GLY A 43 -4.35 -9.59 -8.82
CA GLY A 43 -5.44 -8.62 -8.87
C GLY A 43 -5.00 -7.27 -9.45
N LEU A 44 -3.86 -6.76 -8.98
CA LEU A 44 -3.40 -5.40 -9.31
C LEU A 44 -2.23 -5.37 -10.31
N GLY A 45 -1.60 -6.52 -10.60
CA GLY A 45 -0.42 -6.57 -11.48
C GLY A 45 0.79 -5.86 -10.87
N ILE A 46 0.96 -5.98 -9.55
CA ILE A 46 2.09 -5.47 -8.79
C ILE A 46 3.08 -6.60 -8.55
N ASP A 47 4.12 -6.63 -9.36
CA ASP A 47 5.26 -7.54 -9.21
C ASP A 47 6.22 -7.10 -8.11
N SER A 48 7.16 -7.97 -7.75
CA SER A 48 8.22 -7.71 -6.77
C SER A 48 9.03 -6.45 -7.08
N ILE A 49 9.18 -6.08 -8.36
CA ILE A 49 9.84 -4.83 -8.76
C ILE A 49 9.02 -3.62 -8.33
N LYS A 50 7.71 -3.61 -8.60
CA LYS A 50 6.82 -2.51 -8.22
C LYS A 50 6.68 -2.40 -6.71
N GLN A 51 6.66 -3.52 -5.99
CA GLN A 51 6.63 -3.53 -4.53
C GLN A 51 7.86 -2.85 -3.91
N VAL A 52 9.06 -3.11 -4.45
CA VAL A 52 10.30 -2.42 -4.02
C VAL A 52 10.24 -0.92 -4.33
N GLU A 53 9.69 -0.53 -5.48
CA GLU A 53 9.47 0.89 -5.79
C GLU A 53 8.48 1.55 -4.82
N ILE A 54 7.35 0.90 -4.52
CA ILE A 54 6.35 1.39 -3.58
C ILE A 54 7.00 1.62 -2.21
N LEU A 55 7.73 0.64 -1.70
CA LEU A 55 8.43 0.78 -0.42
C LEU A 55 9.53 1.83 -0.43
N SER A 56 10.25 2.00 -1.52
CA SER A 56 11.27 3.05 -1.62
C SER A 56 10.61 4.43 -1.52
N GLU A 57 9.49 4.61 -2.22
CA GLU A 57 8.72 5.87 -2.19
C GLU A 57 8.05 6.11 -0.82
N LEU A 58 7.56 5.04 -0.18
CA LEU A 58 7.07 5.07 1.20
C LEU A 58 8.18 5.48 2.18
N GLN A 59 9.38 4.90 2.08
CA GLN A 59 10.53 5.20 2.94
C GLN A 59 11.08 6.61 2.70
N GLU A 60 11.09 7.10 1.45
CA GLU A 60 11.48 8.47 1.14
C GLU A 60 10.52 9.49 1.77
N ARG A 61 9.22 9.19 1.75
CA ARG A 61 8.20 10.04 2.35
C ARG A 61 8.13 9.89 3.87
N LEU A 62 8.45 8.72 4.40
CA LEU A 62 8.34 8.35 5.82
C LEU A 62 9.68 7.81 6.35
N PRO A 63 10.52 8.67 6.97
CA PRO A 63 11.86 8.32 7.43
C PRO A 63 11.90 7.42 8.69
N GLY A 64 10.95 6.50 8.83
CA GLY A 64 10.83 5.56 9.94
C GLY A 64 10.29 4.17 9.56
N ILE A 65 10.04 3.91 8.27
CA ILE A 65 9.66 2.58 7.80
C ILE A 65 10.93 1.71 7.72
N PRO A 66 10.91 0.49 8.29
CA PRO A 66 12.03 -0.43 8.16
C PRO A 66 12.21 -0.88 6.71
N GLU A 67 13.47 -1.00 6.25
CA GLU A 67 13.77 -1.63 4.96
C GLU A 67 13.26 -3.07 4.98
N ILE A 68 12.25 -3.35 4.14
CA ILE A 68 11.73 -4.71 3.95
C ILE A 68 12.58 -5.38 2.87
N ALA A 69 13.09 -6.57 3.17
CA ALA A 69 13.87 -7.33 2.21
C ALA A 69 13.00 -7.78 1.01
N PRO A 70 13.56 -7.87 -0.21
CA PRO A 70 12.83 -8.38 -1.38
C PRO A 70 12.26 -9.78 -1.20
N ASP A 71 12.86 -10.61 -0.34
CA ASP A 71 12.36 -11.94 0.01
C ASP A 71 11.10 -11.89 0.91
N GLU A 72 11.05 -10.93 1.84
CA GLU A 72 9.84 -10.64 2.62
C GLU A 72 8.76 -10.06 1.72
N LEU A 73 9.10 -9.12 0.83
CA LEU A 73 8.20 -8.56 -0.19
C LEU A 73 7.59 -9.63 -1.09
N ALA A 74 8.38 -10.59 -1.56
CA ALA A 74 7.88 -11.72 -2.34
C ALA A 74 6.92 -12.62 -1.55
N SER A 75 6.96 -12.57 -0.22
CA SER A 75 6.00 -13.26 0.65
C SER A 75 4.71 -12.47 0.86
N LEU A 76 4.71 -11.16 0.58
CA LEU A 76 3.53 -10.29 0.67
C LEU A 76 2.63 -10.55 -0.53
N ARG A 77 1.43 -11.06 -0.26
CA ARG A 77 0.45 -11.37 -1.32
C ARG A 77 -0.59 -10.27 -1.52
N THR A 78 -0.81 -9.46 -0.49
CA THR A 78 -1.91 -8.49 -0.44
C THR A 78 -1.41 -7.10 -0.10
N LEU A 79 -2.21 -6.08 -0.49
CA LEU A 79 -2.00 -4.68 -0.13
C LEU A 79 -1.86 -4.47 1.38
N ARG A 80 -2.64 -5.23 2.15
CA ARG A 80 -2.60 -5.23 3.60
C ARG A 80 -1.23 -5.60 4.16
N ASP A 81 -0.58 -6.61 3.60
CA ASP A 81 0.70 -7.11 4.08
C ASP A 81 1.81 -6.05 3.96
N VAL A 82 1.76 -5.20 2.92
CA VAL A 82 2.68 -4.05 2.78
C VAL A 82 2.30 -2.91 3.73
N ALA A 83 1.01 -2.68 3.95
CA ALA A 83 0.53 -1.58 4.78
C ALA A 83 0.69 -1.81 6.30
N GLU A 84 0.76 -3.07 6.75
CA GLU A 84 0.89 -3.44 8.18
C GLU A 84 2.35 -3.73 8.62
N LYS A 85 3.33 -3.46 7.76
CA LYS A 85 4.76 -3.64 8.03
C LYS A 85 5.47 -2.33 8.37
#